data_AF-A0A1C6KBN7-F1
#
_entry.id   AF-A0A1C6KBN7-F1
#
_cell.length_a   1.000
_cell.length_b   1.000
_cell.length_c   1.000
_cell.angle_alpha   90.00
_cell.angle_beta   90.00
_cell.angle_gamma   90.00
#
_symmetry.space_group_name_H-M   'P 1'
#
loop_
_entity.id
_entity.type
_entity.pdbx_description
1 polymer ?
#
loop_
_entity_poly.entity_id
_entity_poly.type
_entity_poly.pdbx_seq_one_letter_code
_entity_poly.pdbx_strand_id
1 'polypeptide(L)'
;MNFAMWEDLLDQLSVDDMINMVNLGGFQTVGVDSIGKVGTQDSDGTSGLNDWYIGVYGTAYPTELLIAQTWNKELAEKVGEAEGAEYADCRIFGTYSPAMNIHRSAFTGRNFEYYSEDGVLGGMIALNTINGLSTKGVYPYIKHFVMNDQETNRCTMLLTYSDEQAIREIYLKPFEICVKNFEGQSLAVMSSFNFVGDRWTGANPNLLNNVLRDEWGFRGMVLTDWNGSYGYQNTDDAVRNGNDAMLGFASKESNKITNTSSATLVKAMRQACKNILYTTVNSGNYTVPDPDAGKMSNMTKLFLEIDITSGVVLVAVMAIVLVRFFKKRKKNVAEEA
;
A
#
# COMPACT_ATOMS: atom_id res chain seq x y z
N MET A 1 10.60 3.30 20.98
CA MET A 1 9.74 2.21 21.51
C MET A 1 10.65 1.01 21.86
N ASN A 2 10.46 0.37 23.01
CA ASN A 2 11.32 -0.73 23.48
C ASN A 2 11.11 -1.99 22.61
N PHE A 3 12.17 -2.73 22.26
CA PHE A 3 12.14 -3.95 21.44
C PHE A 3 11.13 -4.99 21.97
N ALA A 4 11.01 -5.12 23.29
CA ALA A 4 10.08 -6.06 23.94
C ALA A 4 8.60 -5.78 23.60
N MET A 5 8.20 -4.51 23.48
CA MET A 5 6.80 -4.15 23.21
C MET A 5 6.34 -4.51 21.80
N TRP A 6 7.27 -4.59 20.84
CA TRP A 6 6.95 -5.01 19.47
C TRP A 6 6.65 -6.50 19.40
N GLU A 7 7.41 -7.33 20.10
CA GLU A 7 7.18 -8.77 20.07
C GLU A 7 5.85 -9.14 20.73
N ASP A 8 5.53 -8.54 21.87
CA ASP A 8 4.23 -8.73 22.55
C ASP A 8 3.03 -8.31 21.66
N LEU A 9 3.18 -7.24 20.88
CA LEU A 9 2.16 -6.81 19.92
C LEU A 9 2.01 -7.79 18.76
N LEU A 10 3.14 -8.22 18.18
CA LEU A 10 3.14 -9.11 17.03
C LEU A 10 2.69 -10.53 17.40
N ASP A 11 2.86 -10.96 18.65
CA ASP A 11 2.37 -12.26 19.17
C ASP A 11 0.84 -12.35 19.21
N GLN A 12 0.14 -11.23 19.13
CA GLN A 12 -1.32 -11.18 19.05
C GLN A 12 -1.85 -11.36 17.63
N LEU A 13 -0.98 -11.27 16.61
CA LEU A 13 -1.37 -11.46 15.21
C LEU A 13 -1.59 -12.93 14.89
N SER A 14 -2.76 -13.25 14.35
CA SER A 14 -2.97 -14.56 13.72
C SER A 14 -2.21 -14.65 12.38
N VAL A 15 -2.05 -15.87 11.87
CA VAL A 15 -1.49 -16.07 10.53
C VAL A 15 -2.37 -15.41 9.46
N ASP A 16 -3.68 -15.43 9.64
CA ASP A 16 -4.61 -14.80 8.70
C ASP A 16 -4.49 -13.27 8.73
N ASP A 17 -4.30 -12.66 9.90
CA ASP A 17 -4.02 -11.22 10.02
C ASP A 17 -2.75 -10.84 9.25
N MET A 18 -1.70 -11.66 9.39
CA MET A 18 -0.45 -11.46 8.67
C MET A 18 -0.62 -11.60 7.16
N ILE A 19 -1.33 -12.63 6.69
CA ILE A 19 -1.62 -12.84 5.26
C ILE A 19 -2.39 -11.65 4.68
N ASN A 20 -3.40 -11.17 5.41
CA ASN A 20 -4.21 -10.04 4.97
C ASN A 20 -3.37 -8.76 4.86
N MET A 21 -2.54 -8.46 5.86
CA MET A 21 -1.67 -7.28 5.82
C MET A 21 -0.69 -7.28 4.66
N VAL A 22 -0.10 -8.43 4.32
CA VAL A 22 0.88 -8.50 3.21
C VAL A 22 0.23 -8.55 1.82
N ASN A 23 -1.03 -9.02 1.69
CA ASN A 23 -1.65 -9.23 0.38
C ASN A 23 -2.71 -8.21 -0.04
N LEU A 24 -3.29 -7.48 0.91
CA LEU A 24 -4.37 -6.52 0.68
C LEU A 24 -3.85 -5.08 0.81
N GLY A 25 -2.80 -4.76 0.06
CA GLY A 25 -2.19 -3.43 0.03
C GLY A 25 -2.76 -2.48 -1.02
N GLY A 26 -3.80 -2.87 -1.77
CA GLY A 26 -4.40 -2.07 -2.83
C GLY A 26 -5.07 -0.80 -2.31
N PHE A 27 -4.42 0.35 -2.49
CA PHE A 27 -4.89 1.69 -2.08
C PHE A 27 -5.15 1.80 -0.56
N GLN A 28 -4.53 0.93 0.24
CA GLN A 28 -4.75 0.86 1.69
C GLN A 28 -3.69 0.02 2.40
N THR A 29 -3.69 0.11 3.72
CA THR A 29 -3.27 -1.00 4.60
C THR A 29 -4.48 -1.46 5.42
N VAL A 30 -4.72 -2.77 5.47
CA VAL A 30 -5.91 -3.31 6.17
C VAL A 30 -5.90 -3.02 7.67
N GLY A 31 -7.09 -2.91 8.24
CA GLY A 31 -7.27 -2.91 9.70
C GLY A 31 -7.05 -4.31 10.28
N VAL A 32 -6.68 -4.37 11.57
CA VAL A 32 -6.53 -5.61 12.32
C VAL A 32 -7.09 -5.42 13.72
N ASP A 33 -8.28 -5.94 13.96
CA ASP A 33 -9.04 -5.73 15.20
C ASP A 33 -8.33 -6.30 16.43
N SER A 34 -7.65 -7.44 16.30
CA SER A 34 -6.96 -8.13 17.41
C SER A 34 -5.89 -7.26 18.09
N ILE A 35 -5.32 -6.30 17.36
CA ILE A 35 -4.32 -5.36 17.86
C ILE A 35 -4.77 -3.89 17.76
N GLY A 36 -6.04 -3.65 17.45
CA GLY A 36 -6.59 -2.30 17.30
C GLY A 36 -5.96 -1.49 16.16
N LYS A 37 -5.37 -2.14 15.15
CA LYS A 37 -4.80 -1.44 13.99
C LYS A 37 -5.96 -0.90 13.15
N VAL A 38 -6.01 0.41 12.96
CA VAL A 38 -6.95 1.05 12.04
C VAL A 38 -6.43 0.91 10.60
N GLY A 39 -7.34 0.69 9.66
CA GLY A 39 -7.00 0.70 8.23
C GLY A 39 -6.50 2.09 7.81
N THR A 40 -5.67 2.14 6.77
CA THR A 40 -5.24 3.40 6.14
C THR A 40 -5.79 3.49 4.73
N GLN A 41 -5.81 4.69 4.17
CA GLN A 41 -6.00 4.90 2.74
C GLN A 41 -4.71 5.46 2.15
N ASP A 42 -4.36 4.92 0.98
CA ASP A 42 -3.21 5.32 0.19
C ASP A 42 -3.68 5.66 -1.22
N SER A 43 -3.19 6.74 -1.81
CA SER A 43 -3.63 7.18 -3.14
C SER A 43 -2.45 7.50 -4.05
N ASP A 44 -2.70 7.42 -5.35
CA ASP A 44 -1.84 8.05 -6.33
C ASP A 44 -1.81 9.57 -6.18
N GLY A 45 -0.61 10.09 -6.48
CA GLY A 45 -0.43 11.10 -7.50
C GLY A 45 0.86 11.90 -7.32
N THR A 46 1.74 11.85 -8.32
CA THR A 46 2.97 12.67 -8.43
C THR A 46 2.69 14.13 -8.84
N SER A 47 1.42 14.50 -8.99
CA SER A 47 0.98 15.84 -9.39
C SER A 47 -0.31 16.23 -8.66
N GLY A 48 -0.37 15.89 -7.37
CA GLY A 48 -1.54 16.08 -6.51
C GLY A 48 -2.38 14.83 -6.28
N LEU A 49 -3.28 14.90 -5.31
CA LEU A 49 -4.18 13.81 -4.93
C LEU A 49 -5.08 13.37 -6.09
N ASN A 50 -4.98 12.10 -6.48
CA ASN A 50 -5.79 11.51 -7.55
C ASN A 50 -6.22 10.10 -7.17
N ASP A 51 -7.29 10.01 -6.38
CA ASP A 51 -7.87 8.73 -5.99
C ASP A 51 -9.11 8.42 -6.83
N TRP A 52 -8.91 7.61 -7.87
CA TRP A 52 -10.00 7.13 -8.71
C TRP A 52 -10.83 6.02 -8.06
N TYR A 53 -10.30 5.34 -7.04
CA TYR A 53 -10.94 4.20 -6.39
C TYR A 53 -12.08 4.66 -5.48
N ILE A 54 -11.86 5.73 -4.71
CA ILE A 54 -12.90 6.37 -3.87
C ILE A 54 -13.47 7.66 -4.47
N GLY A 55 -12.93 8.14 -5.59
CA GLY A 55 -13.43 9.32 -6.32
C GLY A 55 -13.10 10.65 -5.64
N VAL A 56 -11.91 10.75 -5.01
CA VAL A 56 -11.42 11.94 -4.33
C VAL A 56 -10.26 12.53 -5.11
N TYR A 57 -10.32 13.84 -5.39
CA TYR A 57 -9.36 14.54 -6.23
C TYR A 57 -8.94 15.86 -5.58
N GLY A 58 -7.66 16.18 -5.67
CA GLY A 58 -7.07 17.44 -5.19
C GLY A 58 -6.70 18.40 -6.31
N THR A 59 -5.84 19.36 -5.98
CA THR A 59 -5.29 20.31 -6.94
C THR A 59 -4.34 19.60 -7.90
N ALA A 60 -4.40 19.92 -9.20
CA ALA A 60 -3.44 19.44 -10.17
C ALA A 60 -2.17 20.32 -10.13
N TYR A 61 -1.07 19.76 -9.65
CA TYR A 61 0.22 20.44 -9.57
C TYR A 61 1.05 20.29 -10.86
N PRO A 62 2.05 21.16 -11.08
CA PRO A 62 3.07 20.93 -12.09
C PRO A 62 3.70 19.54 -11.98
N THR A 63 3.98 18.92 -13.11
CA THR A 63 4.70 17.63 -13.17
C THR A 63 6.07 17.74 -12.49
N GLU A 64 6.57 16.65 -11.92
CA GLU A 64 7.87 16.62 -11.23
C GLU A 64 9.04 17.17 -12.07
N LEU A 65 9.07 16.90 -13.39
CA LEU A 65 10.06 17.48 -14.30
C LEU A 65 10.07 19.03 -14.25
N LEU A 66 8.88 19.64 -14.25
CA LEU A 66 8.74 21.10 -14.21
C LEU A 66 9.11 21.65 -12.82
N ILE A 67 8.79 20.91 -11.75
CA ILE A 67 9.23 21.27 -10.39
C ILE A 67 10.76 21.25 -10.29
N ALA A 68 11.43 20.23 -10.84
CA ALA A 68 12.89 20.14 -10.84
C ALA A 68 13.57 21.28 -11.61
N GLN A 69 12.95 21.75 -12.71
CA GLN A 69 13.44 22.89 -13.49
C GLN A 69 13.44 24.22 -12.73
N THR A 70 12.79 24.29 -11.56
CA THR A 70 12.86 25.48 -10.69
C THR A 70 14.18 25.56 -9.92
N TRP A 71 14.89 24.43 -9.74
CA TRP A 71 16.09 24.31 -8.90
C TRP A 71 15.88 24.87 -7.47
N ASN A 72 14.63 24.89 -7.00
CA ASN A 72 14.24 25.56 -5.77
C ASN A 72 13.68 24.56 -4.74
N LYS A 73 14.52 24.23 -3.76
CA LYS A 73 14.19 23.32 -2.66
C LYS A 73 13.01 23.81 -1.81
N GLU A 74 13.00 25.10 -1.48
CA GLU A 74 11.93 25.71 -0.68
C GLU A 74 10.58 25.68 -1.40
N LEU A 75 10.60 25.82 -2.73
CA LEU A 75 9.39 25.71 -3.54
C LEU A 75 8.88 24.26 -3.59
N ALA A 76 9.78 23.28 -3.74
CA ALA A 76 9.43 21.87 -3.71
C ALA A 76 8.82 21.46 -2.36
N GLU A 77 9.38 21.95 -1.25
CA GLU A 77 8.83 21.75 0.10
C GLU A 77 7.42 22.33 0.22
N LYS A 78 7.19 23.57 -0.25
CA LYS A 78 5.85 24.19 -0.24
C LYS A 78 4.84 23.44 -1.09
N VAL A 79 5.24 22.84 -2.21
CA VAL A 79 4.37 21.95 -2.99
C VAL A 79 3.99 20.75 -2.13
N GLY A 80 4.96 20.08 -1.51
CA GLY A 80 4.70 18.96 -0.61
C GLY A 80 3.81 19.30 0.59
N GLU A 81 4.00 20.47 1.21
CA GLU A 81 3.15 20.96 2.30
C GLU A 81 1.70 21.16 1.86
N ALA A 82 1.50 21.69 0.64
CA ALA A 82 0.18 21.95 0.09
C ALA A 82 -0.52 20.63 -0.30
N GLU A 83 0.18 19.72 -0.99
CA GLU A 83 -0.32 18.38 -1.28
C GLU A 83 -0.66 17.64 0.03
N GLY A 84 0.25 17.65 1.01
CA GLY A 84 0.05 16.98 2.28
C GLY A 84 -1.19 17.49 3.03
N ALA A 85 -1.53 18.77 2.88
CA ALA A 85 -2.73 19.33 3.49
C ALA A 85 -4.01 18.78 2.84
N GLU A 86 -4.03 18.63 1.51
CA GLU A 86 -5.16 18.03 0.80
C GLU A 86 -5.35 16.55 1.14
N TYR A 87 -4.26 15.78 1.18
CA TYR A 87 -4.25 14.38 1.61
C TYR A 87 -4.79 14.23 3.04
N ALA A 88 -4.29 15.04 3.98
CA ALA A 88 -4.74 15.01 5.38
C ALA A 88 -6.21 15.42 5.54
N ASP A 89 -6.70 16.42 4.80
CA ASP A 89 -8.11 16.84 4.79
C ASP A 89 -9.03 15.70 4.30
N CYS A 90 -8.54 14.90 3.35
CA CYS A 90 -9.23 13.71 2.85
C CYS A 90 -9.00 12.45 3.70
N ARG A 91 -8.20 12.54 4.78
CA ARG A 91 -7.81 11.41 5.65
C ARG A 91 -7.13 10.27 4.88
N ILE A 92 -6.33 10.63 3.89
CA ILE A 92 -5.45 9.74 3.14
C ILE A 92 -4.04 10.05 3.60
N PHE A 93 -3.35 9.07 4.18
CA PHE A 93 -2.02 9.30 4.78
C PHE A 93 -0.90 8.61 4.04
N GLY A 94 -1.18 7.76 3.04
CA GLY A 94 -0.18 7.27 2.10
C GLY A 94 -0.30 7.95 0.74
N THR A 95 0.81 8.40 0.17
CA THR A 95 0.84 8.89 -1.22
C THR A 95 1.84 8.12 -2.06
N TYR A 96 1.42 7.60 -3.21
CA TYR A 96 2.30 6.99 -4.20
C TYR A 96 3.08 8.06 -4.97
N SER A 97 3.91 8.80 -4.24
CA SER A 97 4.67 9.97 -4.68
C SER A 97 5.84 10.21 -3.73
N PRO A 98 6.94 10.83 -4.18
CA PRO A 98 7.24 11.20 -5.57
C PRO A 98 7.89 10.06 -6.37
N ALA A 99 7.96 10.23 -7.69
CA ALA A 99 8.62 9.28 -8.58
C ALA A 99 9.99 9.80 -9.06
N MET A 100 11.08 9.18 -8.61
CA MET A 100 12.43 9.70 -8.77
C MET A 100 13.37 8.78 -9.56
N ASN A 101 12.81 8.07 -10.54
CA ASN A 101 13.60 7.33 -11.53
C ASN A 101 14.43 8.31 -12.38
N ILE A 102 15.52 7.81 -12.96
CA ILE A 102 16.48 8.66 -13.69
C ILE A 102 15.99 8.83 -15.12
N HIS A 103 16.11 10.03 -15.68
CA HIS A 103 15.90 10.27 -17.11
C HIS A 103 17.03 9.66 -17.96
N ARG A 104 17.19 8.33 -17.92
CA ARG A 104 18.23 7.59 -18.65
C ARG A 104 18.16 7.84 -20.16
N SER A 105 16.96 8.07 -20.67
CA SER A 105 16.69 8.36 -22.07
C SER A 105 15.57 9.40 -22.16
N ALA A 106 15.68 10.31 -23.14
CA ALA A 106 14.61 11.26 -23.44
C ALA A 106 13.29 10.60 -23.90
N PHE A 107 13.33 9.32 -24.29
CA PHE A 107 12.19 8.61 -24.87
C PHE A 107 11.36 7.78 -23.87
N THR A 108 11.69 7.80 -22.58
CA THR A 108 10.83 7.10 -21.61
C THR A 108 9.53 7.86 -21.39
N GLY A 109 8.41 7.13 -21.44
CA GLY A 109 7.06 7.72 -21.41
C GLY A 109 6.69 8.39 -20.09
N ARG A 110 7.46 8.17 -19.02
CA ARG A 110 7.22 8.69 -17.67
C ARG A 110 8.23 9.75 -17.22
N ASN A 111 9.08 10.25 -18.11
CA ASN A 111 10.00 11.34 -17.75
C ASN A 111 9.28 12.57 -17.18
N PHE A 112 8.03 12.83 -17.60
CA PHE A 112 7.27 13.98 -17.11
C PHE A 112 7.08 13.92 -15.59
N GLU A 113 6.83 12.74 -15.02
CA GLU A 113 6.62 12.54 -13.59
C GLU A 113 7.90 12.13 -12.85
N TYR A 114 9.07 12.24 -13.49
CA TYR A 114 10.36 12.06 -12.84
C TYR A 114 11.15 13.37 -12.81
N TYR A 115 12.01 13.56 -11.82
CA TYR A 115 12.70 14.85 -11.64
C TYR A 115 13.83 15.13 -12.65
N SER A 116 14.80 14.22 -12.85
CA SER A 116 16.03 14.56 -13.59
C SER A 116 16.82 13.35 -14.09
N GLU A 117 17.76 13.61 -15.01
CA GLU A 117 18.88 12.71 -15.34
C GLU A 117 19.98 12.70 -14.26
N ASP A 118 20.06 13.76 -13.43
CA ASP A 118 21.03 13.85 -12.33
C ASP A 118 20.41 13.40 -11.00
N GLY A 119 21.02 12.37 -10.40
CA GLY A 119 20.51 11.75 -9.17
C GLY A 119 20.56 12.67 -7.94
N VAL A 120 21.43 13.68 -7.92
CA VAL A 120 21.52 14.65 -6.82
C VAL A 120 20.41 15.69 -6.93
N LEU A 121 20.21 16.29 -8.10
CA LEU A 121 19.10 17.21 -8.35
C LEU A 121 17.76 16.52 -8.07
N GLY A 122 17.55 15.33 -8.64
CA GLY A 122 16.33 14.56 -8.40
C GLY A 122 16.13 14.24 -6.92
N GLY A 123 17.18 13.78 -6.23
CA GLY A 123 17.12 13.47 -4.80
C GLY A 123 16.85 14.68 -3.92
N MET A 124 17.44 15.84 -4.22
CA MET A 124 17.23 17.06 -3.43
C MET A 124 15.81 17.60 -3.60
N ILE A 125 15.26 17.61 -4.81
CA ILE A 125 13.88 18.06 -5.03
C ILE A 125 12.88 17.08 -4.40
N ALA A 126 13.11 15.77 -4.58
CA ALA A 126 12.31 14.72 -3.94
C ALA A 126 12.31 14.87 -2.41
N LEU A 127 13.49 14.98 -1.79
CA LEU A 127 13.66 15.10 -0.34
C LEU A 127 12.86 16.26 0.25
N ASN A 128 12.91 17.43 -0.39
CA ASN A 128 12.18 18.61 0.10
C ASN A 128 10.66 18.42 -0.08
N THR A 129 10.21 17.83 -1.19
CA THR A 129 8.80 17.50 -1.41
C THR A 129 8.27 16.54 -0.33
N ILE A 130 9.00 15.47 -0.02
CA ILE A 130 8.58 14.50 1.01
C ILE A 130 8.63 15.07 2.42
N ASN A 131 9.59 15.95 2.73
CA ASN A 131 9.63 16.64 4.02
C ASN A 131 8.38 17.50 4.19
N GLY A 132 7.96 18.24 3.15
CA GLY A 132 6.72 19.02 3.15
C GLY A 132 5.48 18.17 3.40
N LEU A 133 5.33 17.03 2.69
CA LEU A 133 4.24 16.06 2.89
C LEU A 133 4.19 15.57 4.35
N SER A 134 5.35 15.23 4.90
CA SER A 134 5.47 14.65 6.24
C SER A 134 5.01 15.59 7.36
N THR A 135 5.04 16.91 7.13
CA THR A 135 4.53 17.91 8.10
C THR A 135 3.03 17.75 8.39
N LYS A 136 2.29 17.08 7.50
CA LYS A 136 0.85 16.78 7.64
C LYS A 136 0.56 15.34 8.04
N GLY A 137 1.60 14.58 8.39
CA GLY A 137 1.50 13.17 8.77
C GLY A 137 1.31 12.22 7.60
N VAL A 138 1.46 12.69 6.36
CA VAL A 138 1.39 11.87 5.15
C VAL A 138 2.75 11.21 4.92
N TYR A 139 2.76 9.88 4.82
CA TYR A 139 3.95 9.13 4.43
C TYR A 139 4.03 8.98 2.90
N PRO A 140 5.17 9.35 2.29
CA PRO A 140 5.39 9.14 0.87
C PRO A 140 5.86 7.72 0.59
N TYR A 141 5.48 7.20 -0.58
CA TYR A 141 6.13 6.05 -1.21
C TYR A 141 7.08 6.55 -2.29
N ILE A 142 8.37 6.67 -1.97
CA ILE A 142 9.38 7.01 -2.98
C ILE A 142 9.44 5.88 -4.02
N LYS A 143 9.25 6.22 -5.30
CA LYS A 143 9.05 5.23 -6.37
C LYS A 143 9.84 5.54 -7.64
N HIS A 144 10.07 4.59 -8.53
CA HIS A 144 9.93 3.14 -8.39
C HIS A 144 11.33 2.58 -8.15
N PHE A 145 11.52 1.93 -7.02
CA PHE A 145 12.81 1.42 -6.57
C PHE A 145 13.11 0.07 -7.23
N VAL A 146 14.00 -0.04 -8.22
CA VAL A 146 14.83 0.98 -8.86
C VAL A 146 15.01 0.66 -10.36
N MET A 147 15.54 1.60 -11.14
CA MET A 147 15.86 1.45 -12.57
C MET A 147 14.64 1.15 -13.47
N ASN A 148 13.49 1.73 -13.14
CA ASN A 148 12.27 1.68 -13.94
C ASN A 148 12.23 2.79 -14.99
N ASP A 149 13.31 2.92 -15.75
CA ASP A 149 13.55 4.06 -16.65
C ASP A 149 13.07 3.78 -18.09
N GLN A 150 12.38 2.65 -18.32
CA GLN A 150 11.83 2.27 -19.62
C GLN A 150 10.41 1.70 -19.45
N GLU A 151 9.46 2.27 -20.18
CA GLU A 151 8.05 1.84 -20.13
C GLU A 151 7.77 0.58 -20.92
N THR A 152 8.36 0.46 -22.10
CA THR A 152 8.21 -0.70 -22.97
C THR A 152 8.59 -1.97 -22.21
N ASN A 153 7.67 -2.92 -22.14
CA ASN A 153 7.86 -4.24 -21.51
C ASN A 153 8.15 -4.22 -20.00
N ARG A 154 7.92 -3.10 -19.29
CA ARG A 154 8.22 -3.01 -17.84
C ARG A 154 7.55 -4.13 -17.02
N CYS A 155 6.33 -4.53 -17.40
CA CYS A 155 5.57 -5.60 -16.75
C CYS A 155 5.79 -7.01 -17.37
N THR A 156 6.74 -7.18 -18.29
CA THR A 156 7.00 -8.48 -18.95
C THR A 156 8.41 -8.97 -18.67
N MET A 157 8.79 -8.96 -17.39
CA MET A 157 10.10 -9.43 -16.91
C MET A 157 11.28 -8.74 -17.60
N LEU A 158 11.23 -7.41 -17.73
CA LEU A 158 12.31 -6.61 -18.30
C LEU A 158 13.57 -6.73 -17.43
N LEU A 159 14.60 -7.41 -17.95
CA LEU A 159 15.90 -7.56 -17.29
C LEU A 159 16.78 -6.34 -17.56
N THR A 160 16.98 -5.50 -16.54
CA THR A 160 17.85 -4.33 -16.63
C THR A 160 19.23 -4.68 -16.07
N TYR A 161 20.28 -4.49 -16.88
CA TYR A 161 21.66 -4.75 -16.48
C TYR A 161 22.45 -3.45 -16.40
N SER A 162 23.28 -3.34 -15.36
CA SER A 162 24.23 -2.26 -15.13
C SER A 162 25.29 -2.75 -14.16
N ASP A 163 26.41 -2.05 -14.04
CA ASP A 163 27.41 -2.29 -13.00
C ASP A 163 27.01 -1.63 -11.67
N GLU A 164 27.59 -2.11 -10.57
CA GLU A 164 27.25 -1.63 -9.24
C GLU A 164 27.57 -0.14 -9.05
N GLN A 165 28.61 0.37 -9.70
CA GLN A 165 29.00 1.78 -9.60
C GLN A 165 27.89 2.68 -10.15
N ALA A 166 27.45 2.43 -11.39
CA ALA A 166 26.35 3.18 -11.99
C ALA A 166 25.05 3.04 -11.18
N ILE A 167 24.74 1.83 -10.69
CA ILE A 167 23.57 1.60 -9.83
C ILE A 167 23.64 2.49 -8.59
N ARG A 168 24.77 2.57 -7.89
CA ARG A 168 24.94 3.35 -6.65
C ARG A 168 25.06 4.86 -6.88
N GLU A 169 25.82 5.28 -7.88
CA GLU A 169 26.15 6.69 -8.11
C GLU A 169 25.02 7.44 -8.82
N ILE A 170 24.22 6.74 -9.64
CA ILE A 170 23.18 7.36 -10.49
C ILE A 170 21.79 6.94 -10.02
N TYR A 171 21.44 5.66 -10.16
CA TYR A 171 20.06 5.20 -10.06
C TYR A 171 19.52 5.13 -8.62
N LEU A 172 20.37 4.73 -7.68
CA LEU A 172 20.05 4.67 -6.27
C LEU A 172 20.20 6.03 -5.57
N LYS A 173 20.97 6.96 -6.15
CA LYS A 173 21.30 8.25 -5.54
C LYS A 173 20.09 9.05 -5.04
N PRO A 174 19.01 9.24 -5.82
CA PRO A 174 17.87 10.02 -5.33
C PRO A 174 17.17 9.35 -4.13
N PHE A 175 17.05 8.02 -4.16
CA PHE A 175 16.48 7.24 -3.05
C PHE A 175 17.37 7.27 -1.81
N GLU A 176 18.69 7.15 -1.98
CA GLU A 176 19.66 7.24 -0.88
C GLU A 176 19.57 8.59 -0.18
N ILE A 177 19.48 9.69 -0.95
CA ILE A 177 19.33 11.04 -0.42
C ILE A 177 18.05 11.14 0.42
N CYS A 178 16.93 10.64 -0.10
CA CYS A 178 15.66 10.65 0.63
C CYS A 178 15.77 9.82 1.92
N VAL A 179 16.18 8.56 1.84
CA VAL A 179 16.22 7.66 3.00
C VAL A 179 17.14 8.17 4.12
N LYS A 180 18.31 8.71 3.78
CA LYS A 180 19.30 9.16 4.77
C LYS A 180 19.01 10.52 5.39
N ASN A 181 18.25 11.38 4.71
CA ASN A 181 18.08 12.78 5.11
C ASN A 181 16.61 13.16 5.36
N PHE A 182 15.67 12.22 5.25
CA PHE A 182 14.27 12.46 5.55
C PHE A 182 14.07 12.88 7.01
N GLU A 183 13.33 13.95 7.23
CA GLU A 183 13.11 14.54 8.57
C GLU A 183 11.82 14.02 9.22
N GLY A 184 10.93 13.40 8.43
CA GLY A 184 9.70 12.79 8.92
C GLY A 184 9.92 11.45 9.62
N GLN A 185 8.86 10.96 10.28
CA GLN A 185 8.91 9.70 11.05
C GLN A 185 8.44 8.47 10.25
N SER A 186 7.78 8.69 9.12
CA SER A 186 7.15 7.63 8.33
C SER A 186 7.45 7.81 6.84
N LEU A 187 8.24 6.88 6.31
CA LEU A 187 8.62 6.81 4.90
C LEU A 187 8.31 5.39 4.40
N ALA A 188 7.82 5.29 3.18
CA ALA A 188 7.62 4.03 2.49
C ALA A 188 8.35 4.04 1.15
N VAL A 189 8.53 2.85 0.57
CA VAL A 189 9.18 2.66 -0.73
C VAL A 189 8.27 1.81 -1.61
N MET A 190 8.17 2.15 -2.89
CA MET A 190 7.50 1.30 -3.87
C MET A 190 8.54 0.61 -4.76
N SER A 191 8.60 -0.72 -4.75
CA SER A 191 9.49 -1.49 -5.62
C SER A 191 9.02 -1.43 -7.07
N SER A 192 9.92 -1.44 -8.05
CA SER A 192 9.55 -1.35 -9.48
C SER A 192 9.04 -2.66 -10.09
N PHE A 193 8.57 -2.58 -11.34
CA PHE A 193 8.19 -3.76 -12.12
C PHE A 193 9.38 -4.55 -12.68
N ASN A 194 10.44 -3.85 -13.07
CA ASN A 194 11.57 -4.45 -13.78
C ASN A 194 12.43 -5.33 -12.87
N PHE A 195 13.34 -6.05 -13.50
CA PHE A 195 14.36 -6.85 -12.85
C PHE A 195 15.67 -6.06 -12.88
N VAL A 196 16.49 -6.23 -11.85
CA VAL A 196 17.89 -5.79 -11.84
C VAL A 196 18.73 -7.06 -11.90
N GLY A 197 19.38 -7.26 -13.05
CA GLY A 197 19.92 -8.55 -13.43
C GLY A 197 18.80 -9.58 -13.61
N ASP A 198 18.90 -10.68 -12.88
CA ASP A 198 17.97 -11.82 -12.92
C ASP A 198 16.91 -11.78 -11.80
N ARG A 199 16.91 -10.75 -10.95
CA ARG A 199 16.00 -10.63 -9.80
C ARG A 199 15.02 -9.47 -9.97
N TRP A 200 13.74 -9.77 -9.80
CA TRP A 200 12.71 -8.74 -9.70
C TRP A 200 13.00 -7.84 -8.51
N THR A 201 12.89 -6.54 -8.67
CA THR A 201 13.25 -5.55 -7.64
C THR A 201 12.44 -5.70 -6.35
N GLY A 202 11.17 -6.08 -6.45
CA GLY A 202 10.31 -6.39 -5.29
C GLY A 202 10.59 -7.73 -4.61
N ALA A 203 11.54 -8.53 -5.12
CA ALA A 203 12.02 -9.75 -4.48
C ALA A 203 13.55 -9.87 -4.53
N ASN A 204 14.25 -8.73 -4.47
CA ASN A 204 15.72 -8.68 -4.52
C ASN A 204 16.29 -8.32 -3.12
N PRO A 205 16.80 -9.29 -2.35
CA PRO A 205 17.27 -9.03 -0.99
C PRO A 205 18.53 -8.17 -0.95
N ASN A 206 19.34 -8.15 -2.02
CA ASN A 206 20.51 -7.27 -2.10
C ASN A 206 20.07 -5.80 -2.18
N LEU A 207 18.93 -5.51 -2.82
CA LEU A 207 18.37 -4.17 -2.88
C LEU A 207 17.61 -3.82 -1.60
N LEU A 208 16.64 -4.67 -1.21
CA LEU A 208 15.68 -4.32 -0.17
C LEU A 208 16.19 -4.52 1.25
N ASN A 209 17.03 -5.53 1.50
CA ASN A 209 17.60 -5.77 2.82
C ASN A 209 18.97 -5.13 2.93
N ASN A 210 19.92 -5.51 2.05
CA ASN A 210 21.30 -5.06 2.21
C ASN A 210 21.44 -3.55 1.98
N VAL A 211 21.11 -3.06 0.78
CA VAL A 211 21.28 -1.62 0.48
C VAL A 211 20.28 -0.76 1.25
N LEU A 212 18.98 -1.00 1.08
CA LEU A 212 17.95 -0.11 1.61
C LEU A 212 17.92 -0.12 3.16
N ARG A 213 17.91 -1.29 3.80
CA ARG A 213 17.73 -1.39 5.27
C ARG A 213 19.03 -1.42 6.05
N ASP A 214 20.03 -2.18 5.60
CA ASP A 214 21.26 -2.40 6.36
C ASP A 214 22.27 -1.26 6.11
N GLU A 215 22.50 -0.85 4.86
CA GLU A 215 23.44 0.22 4.54
C GLU A 215 22.85 1.61 4.78
N TRP A 216 21.61 1.87 4.35
CA TRP A 216 21.00 3.21 4.46
C TRP A 216 20.18 3.41 5.73
N GLY A 217 19.84 2.33 6.44
CA GLY A 217 19.08 2.43 7.68
C GLY A 217 17.59 2.65 7.50
N PHE A 218 17.00 2.36 6.34
CA PHE A 218 15.56 2.53 6.11
C PHE A 218 14.72 1.80 7.17
N ARG A 219 13.73 2.52 7.71
CA ARG A 219 12.73 2.00 8.65
C ARG A 219 11.34 2.38 8.15
N GLY A 220 10.64 1.39 7.63
CA GLY A 220 9.32 1.55 7.04
C GLY A 220 8.98 0.35 6.17
N MET A 221 7.82 0.42 5.52
CA MET A 221 7.35 -0.61 4.61
C MET A 221 7.80 -0.40 3.17
N VAL A 222 8.05 -1.51 2.48
CA VAL A 222 8.19 -1.60 1.03
C VAL A 222 6.91 -2.23 0.48
N LEU A 223 6.29 -1.58 -0.49
CA LEU A 223 5.11 -2.05 -1.20
C LEU A 223 5.50 -2.34 -2.66
N THR A 224 4.87 -3.31 -3.30
CA THR A 224 5.11 -3.51 -4.73
C THR A 224 4.51 -2.39 -5.57
N ASP A 225 5.00 -2.19 -6.80
CA ASP A 225 4.18 -1.57 -7.85
C ASP A 225 2.93 -2.45 -8.12
N TRP A 226 1.96 -1.92 -8.86
CA TRP A 226 0.63 -2.50 -9.03
C TRP A 226 0.68 -3.96 -9.47
N ASN A 227 0.20 -4.87 -8.62
CA ASN A 227 0.22 -6.30 -8.92
C ASN A 227 -0.89 -6.69 -9.90
N GLY A 228 -0.60 -6.46 -11.18
CA GLY A 228 -1.45 -6.78 -12.32
C GLY A 228 -1.44 -8.26 -12.74
N SER A 229 -0.90 -9.18 -11.92
CA SER A 229 -0.78 -10.62 -12.24
C SER A 229 0.16 -10.94 -13.40
N TYR A 230 1.30 -10.25 -13.47
CA TYR A 230 2.28 -10.44 -14.56
C TYR A 230 3.06 -11.77 -14.49
N GLY A 231 2.79 -12.61 -13.49
CA GLY A 231 3.34 -13.97 -13.36
C GLY A 231 4.61 -14.08 -12.51
N TYR A 232 5.22 -12.97 -12.12
CA TYR A 232 6.46 -12.96 -11.32
C TYR A 232 6.36 -12.24 -9.97
N GLN A 233 5.33 -11.41 -9.76
CA GLN A 233 5.10 -10.72 -8.47
C GLN A 233 4.41 -11.67 -7.46
N ASN A 234 5.18 -12.63 -6.94
CA ASN A 234 4.70 -13.62 -5.97
C ASN A 234 4.87 -13.11 -4.52
N THR A 235 3.82 -13.20 -3.70
CA THR A 235 3.86 -12.71 -2.30
C THR A 235 4.88 -13.45 -1.43
N ASP A 236 4.98 -14.77 -1.54
CA ASP A 236 5.90 -15.58 -0.73
C ASP A 236 7.37 -15.16 -1.01
N ASP A 237 7.70 -14.97 -2.28
CA ASP A 237 9.04 -14.51 -2.69
C ASP A 237 9.29 -13.06 -2.27
N ALA A 238 8.31 -12.17 -2.46
CA ALA A 238 8.41 -10.75 -2.08
C ALA A 238 8.70 -10.57 -0.58
N VAL A 239 7.88 -11.19 0.27
CA VAL A 239 7.95 -11.04 1.73
C VAL A 239 9.24 -11.63 2.31
N ARG A 240 9.73 -12.75 1.77
CA ARG A 240 11.02 -13.31 2.19
C ARG A 240 12.22 -12.44 1.83
N ASN A 241 12.09 -11.62 0.79
CA ASN A 241 13.19 -10.83 0.24
C ASN A 241 13.08 -9.34 0.56
N GLY A 242 12.23 -8.95 1.52
CA GLY A 242 12.21 -7.61 2.12
C GLY A 242 11.12 -6.66 1.62
N ASN A 243 10.23 -7.13 0.74
CA ASN A 243 9.03 -6.40 0.32
C ASN A 243 7.84 -6.77 1.21
N ASP A 244 7.27 -5.80 1.91
CA ASP A 244 6.36 -6.05 3.02
C ASP A 244 4.90 -6.22 2.60
N ALA A 245 4.46 -5.57 1.53
CA ALA A 245 3.08 -5.62 1.07
C ALA A 245 2.96 -5.67 -0.46
N MET A 246 1.88 -6.27 -0.95
CA MET A 246 1.52 -6.31 -2.35
C MET A 246 0.48 -5.22 -2.65
N LEU A 247 0.78 -4.31 -3.59
CA LEU A 247 -0.20 -3.35 -4.09
C LEU A 247 -1.23 -4.08 -4.96
N GLY A 248 -2.29 -4.57 -4.32
CA GLY A 248 -3.34 -5.33 -4.97
C GLY A 248 -4.37 -5.87 -3.97
N PHE A 249 -5.35 -6.61 -4.49
CA PHE A 249 -6.51 -7.09 -3.73
C PHE A 249 -6.49 -8.59 -3.46
N ALA A 250 -5.30 -9.21 -3.37
CA ALA A 250 -5.14 -10.66 -3.14
C ALA A 250 -5.94 -11.60 -4.08
N SER A 251 -6.44 -11.12 -5.22
CA SER A 251 -7.45 -11.82 -6.03
C SER A 251 -6.89 -12.91 -6.95
N LYS A 252 -5.59 -13.23 -6.81
CA LYS A 252 -4.80 -13.95 -7.80
C LYS A 252 -4.02 -15.09 -7.16
N GLU A 253 -3.87 -16.19 -7.88
CA GLU A 253 -3.18 -17.38 -7.37
C GLU A 253 -1.73 -17.10 -6.96
N SER A 254 -1.02 -16.22 -7.69
CA SER A 254 0.35 -15.80 -7.35
C SER A 254 0.46 -15.13 -5.98
N ASN A 255 -0.66 -14.66 -5.42
CA ASN A 255 -0.70 -13.91 -4.17
C ASN A 255 -1.24 -14.78 -3.02
N LYS A 256 -1.70 -15.99 -3.32
CA LYS A 256 -2.22 -16.89 -2.29
C LYS A 256 -1.06 -17.55 -1.55
N ILE A 257 -0.99 -17.26 -0.26
CA ILE A 257 -0.08 -17.95 0.65
C ILE A 257 -0.72 -19.27 1.05
N THR A 258 -0.26 -20.36 0.44
CA THR A 258 -0.82 -21.71 0.66
C THR A 258 -0.05 -22.50 1.71
N ASN A 259 1.23 -22.20 1.94
CA ASN A 259 2.06 -22.89 2.93
C ASN A 259 2.20 -22.09 4.24
N THR A 260 1.10 -21.97 4.96
CA THR A 260 1.04 -21.27 6.26
C THR A 260 1.81 -21.99 7.38
N SER A 261 2.19 -23.24 7.17
CA SER A 261 3.02 -24.02 8.11
C SER A 261 4.53 -23.73 7.99
N SER A 262 4.95 -22.98 6.97
CA SER A 262 6.35 -22.60 6.78
C SER A 262 6.80 -21.62 7.86
N ALA A 263 7.59 -22.09 8.83
CA ALA A 263 8.11 -21.23 9.89
C ALA A 263 8.93 -20.04 9.37
N THR A 264 9.62 -20.20 8.23
CA THR A 264 10.37 -19.12 7.60
C THR A 264 9.45 -18.09 6.93
N LEU A 265 8.31 -18.53 6.36
CA LEU A 265 7.31 -17.60 5.82
C LEU A 265 6.66 -16.78 6.93
N VAL A 266 6.22 -17.46 8.00
CA VAL A 266 5.57 -16.80 9.13
C VAL A 266 6.49 -15.75 9.75
N LYS A 267 7.79 -16.05 9.89
CA LYS A 267 8.78 -15.05 10.34
C LYS A 267 8.91 -13.86 9.39
N ALA A 268 8.95 -14.12 8.08
CA ALA A 268 9.04 -13.06 7.08
C ALA A 268 7.78 -12.18 7.07
N MET A 269 6.58 -12.78 7.10
CA MET A 269 5.31 -12.03 7.21
C MET A 269 5.24 -11.24 8.51
N ARG A 270 5.68 -11.80 9.64
CA ARG A 270 5.72 -11.09 10.92
C ARG A 270 6.60 -9.85 10.85
N GLN A 271 7.77 -9.95 10.22
CA GLN A 271 8.65 -8.79 9.99
C GLN A 271 8.01 -7.77 9.04
N ALA A 272 7.34 -8.21 7.99
CA ALA A 272 6.59 -7.34 7.09
C ALA A 272 5.47 -6.59 7.81
N CYS A 273 4.70 -7.27 8.65
CA CYS A 273 3.65 -6.67 9.47
C CYS A 273 4.23 -5.63 10.43
N LYS A 274 5.39 -5.89 11.04
CA LYS A 274 6.09 -4.90 11.87
C LYS A 274 6.44 -3.64 11.08
N ASN A 275 6.92 -3.79 9.85
CA ASN A 275 7.28 -2.66 8.99
C ASN A 275 6.04 -1.84 8.58
N ILE A 276 4.94 -2.51 8.21
CA ILE A 276 3.64 -1.88 7.93
C ILE A 276 3.12 -1.13 9.16
N LEU A 277 3.13 -1.77 10.33
CA LEU A 277 2.70 -1.16 11.59
C LEU A 277 3.58 0.05 11.95
N TYR A 278 4.90 -0.06 11.77
CA TYR A 278 5.83 1.04 12.02
C TYR A 278 5.54 2.25 11.12
N THR A 279 5.32 2.05 9.82
CA THR A 279 4.95 3.15 8.92
C THR A 279 3.61 3.76 9.32
N THR A 280 2.59 2.93 9.54
CA THR A 280 1.23 3.42 9.79
C THR A 280 1.07 4.11 11.15
N VAL A 281 1.71 3.62 12.22
CA VAL A 281 1.61 4.22 13.57
C VAL A 281 2.30 5.58 13.66
N ASN A 282 3.34 5.81 12.84
CA ASN A 282 4.05 7.08 12.78
C ASN A 282 3.44 8.06 11.74
N SER A 283 2.26 7.73 11.19
CA SER A 283 1.52 8.60 10.27
C SER A 283 0.41 9.38 10.98
N GLY A 284 -0.23 10.29 10.24
CA GLY A 284 -1.41 11.02 10.70
C GLY A 284 -2.67 10.15 10.88
N ASN A 285 -2.64 8.87 10.52
CA ASN A 285 -3.82 7.99 10.59
C ASN A 285 -4.40 7.84 12.00
N TYR A 286 -3.57 8.03 13.03
CA TYR A 286 -4.00 7.94 14.44
C TYR A 286 -4.14 9.32 15.11
N THR A 287 -3.90 10.42 14.40
CA THR A 287 -3.99 11.78 14.95
C THR A 287 -5.37 12.41 14.76
N VAL A 288 -6.15 11.93 13.79
CA VAL A 288 -7.52 12.38 13.51
C VAL A 288 -8.51 11.34 14.02
N PRO A 289 -9.37 11.66 15.01
CA PRO A 289 -10.43 10.76 15.46
C PRO A 289 -11.31 10.36 14.28
N ASP A 290 -11.57 9.07 14.12
CA ASP A 290 -12.46 8.62 13.07
C ASP A 290 -13.92 9.01 13.39
N PRO A 291 -14.57 9.90 12.62
CA PRO A 291 -15.96 10.26 12.82
C PRO A 291 -16.89 9.07 12.71
N ASP A 292 -16.46 7.98 12.06
CA ASP A 292 -17.21 6.74 11.93
C ASP A 292 -16.71 5.61 12.85
N ALA A 293 -15.80 5.91 13.78
CA ALA A 293 -15.39 4.96 14.82
C ALA A 293 -16.62 4.42 15.57
N GLY A 294 -16.80 3.09 15.54
CA GLY A 294 -17.93 2.42 16.17
C GLY A 294 -19.27 2.54 15.42
N LYS A 295 -19.30 3.18 14.25
CA LYS A 295 -20.48 3.18 13.37
C LYS A 295 -20.41 2.02 12.40
N MET A 296 -21.55 1.36 12.23
CA MET A 296 -21.70 0.27 11.27
C MET A 296 -21.68 0.81 9.83
N SER A 297 -20.90 0.18 8.95
CA SER A 297 -20.82 0.58 7.55
C SER A 297 -22.19 0.50 6.87
N ASN A 298 -22.44 1.31 5.85
CA ASN A 298 -23.70 1.29 5.11
C ASN A 298 -23.97 -0.07 4.46
N MET A 299 -22.92 -0.77 4.02
CA MET A 299 -23.03 -2.14 3.49
C MET A 299 -23.39 -3.14 4.58
N THR A 300 -22.78 -3.05 5.76
CA THR A 300 -23.13 -3.90 6.90
C THR A 300 -24.57 -3.67 7.34
N LYS A 301 -25.04 -2.41 7.38
CA LYS A 301 -26.45 -2.07 7.62
C LYS A 301 -27.37 -2.69 6.57
N LEU A 302 -27.02 -2.55 5.29
CA LEU A 302 -27.80 -3.13 4.19
C LEU A 302 -27.90 -4.66 4.29
N PHE A 303 -26.79 -5.34 4.57
CA PHE A 303 -26.81 -6.80 4.75
C PHE A 303 -27.63 -7.21 5.98
N LEU A 304 -27.51 -6.50 7.09
CA LEU A 304 -28.37 -6.73 8.26
C LEU A 304 -29.85 -6.51 7.93
N GLU A 305 -30.19 -5.47 7.19
CA GLU A 305 -31.56 -5.22 6.73
C GLU A 305 -32.07 -6.36 5.83
N ILE A 306 -31.25 -6.83 4.90
CA ILE A 306 -31.56 -7.97 4.04
C ILE A 306 -31.79 -9.21 4.90
N ASP A 307 -30.87 -9.57 5.79
CA ASP A 307 -30.96 -10.76 6.63
C ASP A 307 -32.21 -10.73 7.53
N ILE A 308 -32.48 -9.59 8.17
CA ILE A 308 -33.69 -9.40 8.99
C ILE A 308 -34.94 -9.56 8.12
N THR A 309 -34.98 -8.92 6.95
CA THR A 309 -36.13 -8.99 6.04
C THR A 309 -36.36 -10.42 5.55
N SER A 310 -35.30 -11.12 5.14
CA SER A 310 -35.33 -12.52 4.72
C SER A 310 -35.82 -13.44 5.84
N GLY A 311 -35.33 -13.22 7.07
CA GLY A 311 -35.79 -13.95 8.26
C GLY A 311 -37.29 -13.76 8.52
N VAL A 312 -37.79 -12.52 8.48
CA VAL A 312 -39.22 -12.21 8.66
C VAL A 312 -40.07 -12.87 7.57
N VAL A 313 -39.65 -12.80 6.31
CA VAL A 313 -40.35 -13.44 5.19
C VAL A 313 -40.41 -14.96 5.37
N LEU A 314 -39.30 -15.60 5.76
CA LEU A 314 -39.25 -17.04 6.02
C LEU A 314 -40.23 -17.45 7.13
N VAL A 315 -40.28 -16.69 8.24
CA VAL A 315 -41.22 -16.95 9.34
C VAL A 315 -42.67 -16.78 8.87
N ALA A 316 -42.97 -15.74 8.09
CA ALA A 316 -44.31 -15.53 7.55
C ALA A 316 -44.75 -16.66 6.60
N VAL A 317 -43.86 -17.10 5.72
CA VAL A 317 -44.12 -18.25 4.83
C VAL A 317 -44.35 -19.52 5.65
N MET A 318 -43.53 -19.78 6.67
CA MET A 318 -43.68 -20.93 7.55
C MET A 318 -45.02 -20.90 8.29
N ALA A 319 -45.45 -19.74 8.78
CA ALA A 319 -46.74 -19.55 9.41
C ALA A 319 -47.90 -19.82 8.44
N ILE A 320 -47.82 -19.34 7.19
CA ILE A 320 -48.82 -19.61 6.14
C ILE A 320 -48.91 -21.11 5.84
N VAL A 321 -47.77 -21.79 5.72
CA VAL A 321 -47.70 -23.23 5.48
C VAL A 321 -48.34 -24.00 6.64
N LEU A 322 -48.01 -23.65 7.89
CA LEU A 322 -48.60 -24.25 9.08
C LEU A 322 -50.12 -24.03 9.14
N VAL A 323 -50.59 -22.80 8.91
CA VAL A 323 -52.04 -22.49 8.89
C VAL A 323 -52.76 -23.29 7.82
N ARG A 324 -52.18 -23.41 6.61
CA ARG A 324 -52.74 -24.24 5.52
C ARG A 324 -52.76 -25.72 5.88
N PHE A 325 -51.69 -26.23 6.50
CA PHE A 325 -51.59 -27.60 6.98
C PHE A 325 -52.69 -27.91 8.02
N PHE A 326 -52.85 -27.07 9.03
CA PHE A 326 -53.87 -27.25 10.07
C PHE A 326 -55.30 -27.10 9.52
N LYS A 327 -55.55 -26.18 8.57
CA LYS A 327 -56.84 -26.06 7.89
C LYS A 327 -57.17 -27.32 7.07
N LYS A 328 -56.21 -27.85 6.30
CA LYS A 328 -56.39 -29.08 5.52
C LYS A 328 -56.65 -30.28 6.44
N ARG A 329 -55.90 -30.39 7.54
CA ARG A 329 -56.11 -31.45 8.54
C ARG A 329 -57.50 -31.37 9.19
N LYS A 330 -57.98 -30.18 9.57
CA LYS A 330 -59.35 -30.01 10.09
C LYS A 330 -60.42 -30.40 9.07
N LYS A 331 -60.22 -30.07 7.78
CA LYS A 331 -61.15 -30.45 6.71
C LYS A 331 -61.21 -31.97 6.52
N ASN A 332 -60.05 -32.63 6.48
CA ASN A 332 -59.99 -34.09 6.34
C ASN A 332 -60.64 -34.81 7.54
N VAL A 333 -60.43 -34.35 8.76
CA VAL A 333 -61.06 -34.93 9.97
C VAL A 333 -62.59 -34.72 9.97
N ALA A 334 -63.10 -33.66 9.34
CA ALA A 334 -64.54 -33.42 9.20
C ALA A 334 -65.18 -34.21 8.03
N GLU A 335 -64.39 -34.69 7.07
CA GLU A 335 -64.87 -35.57 5.98
C GLU A 335 -64.85 -37.06 6.38
N GLU A 336 -64.12 -37.42 7.44
CA GLU A 336 -64.04 -38.79 7.99
C GLU A 336 -65.00 -39.06 9.17
N ALA A 337 -65.78 -38.06 9.61
CA ALA A 337 -66.73 -38.13 10.73
C ALA A 337 -68.20 -38.13 10.26
#